data_AF-A0A1C5KC71-F1
#
_entry.id   AF-A0A1C5KC71-F1
#
_cell.length_a   1.000
_cell.length_b   1.000
_cell.length_c   1.000
_cell.angle_alpha   90.00
_cell.angle_beta   90.00
_cell.angle_gamma   90.00
#
_symmetry.space_group_name_H-M   'P 1'
#
loop_
_entity.id
_entity.type
_entity.pdbx_description
1 polymer ?
#
loop_
_entity_poly.entity_id
_entity_poly.type
_entity_poly.pdbx_seq_one_letter_code
_entity_poly.pdbx_strand_id
1 'polypeptide(L)' 'MSDAYVVGDPDGLSPLLAEIRDVVARELHAQLALRAERIELADVPEVAYQVTLRVDETVRRRGSGGHPPE' A
#
# COMPACT_ATOMS: atom_id res chain seq x y z
N MET A 1 -18.52 -11.89 -13.44
CA MET A 1 -17.35 -10.98 -13.39
C MET A 1 -17.89 -9.56 -13.39
N SER A 2 -18.31 -9.07 -12.22
CA SER A 2 -19.07 -7.81 -12.09
C SER A 2 -18.12 -6.62 -11.98
N ASP A 3 -18.05 -5.86 -13.07
CA ASP A 3 -18.21 -4.39 -13.10
C ASP A 3 -17.83 -3.62 -11.83
N ALA A 4 -16.54 -3.29 -11.66
CA ALA A 4 -16.06 -2.44 -10.57
C ALA A 4 -15.16 -1.28 -11.05
N TYR A 5 -15.26 -0.90 -12.33
CA TYR A 5 -14.75 0.39 -12.80
C TYR A 5 -15.89 1.41 -12.80
N VAL A 6 -16.46 1.67 -11.62
CA VAL A 6 -17.42 2.76 -11.46
C VAL A 6 -16.64 4.06 -11.33
N VAL A 7 -16.74 4.87 -12.38
CA VAL A 7 -16.37 6.28 -12.41
C VAL A 7 -17.10 7.01 -11.28
N GLY A 8 -16.36 7.45 -10.27
CA GLY A 8 -16.90 8.19 -9.12
C GLY A 8 -15.98 8.30 -7.90
N ASP A 9 -15.01 7.40 -7.76
CA ASP A 9 -13.92 7.45 -6.78
C ASP A 9 -12.59 7.38 -7.56
N PRO A 10 -11.69 8.38 -7.50
CA PRO A 10 -10.50 8.45 -8.37
C PRO A 10 -9.59 7.22 -8.30
N ASP A 11 -9.69 6.41 -7.24
CA ASP A 11 -8.78 5.30 -7.00
C ASP A 11 -9.42 3.91 -7.17
N GLY A 12 -10.75 3.79 -7.14
CA GLY A 12 -11.45 2.51 -7.21
C GLY A 12 -11.03 1.50 -6.13
N LEU A 13 -10.41 1.99 -5.04
CA LEU A 13 -9.84 1.17 -3.98
C LEU A 13 -10.92 0.81 -2.95
N SER A 14 -10.80 -0.38 -2.35
CA SER A 14 -11.59 -0.67 -1.15
C SER A 14 -11.15 0.25 0.01
N PRO A 15 -12.00 0.49 1.04
CA PRO A 15 -11.64 1.38 2.15
C PRO A 15 -10.31 1.01 2.82
N LEU A 16 -10.05 -0.28 3.02
CA LEU A 16 -8.79 -0.77 3.56
C LEU A 16 -7.60 -0.43 2.65
N LEU A 17 -7.76 -0.58 1.33
CA LEU A 17 -6.70 -0.26 0.38
C LEU A 17 -6.42 1.24 0.32
N ALA A 18 -7.44 2.09 0.44
CA ALA A 18 -7.28 3.54 0.55
C ALA A 18 -6.52 3.94 1.83
N GLU A 19 -6.85 3.35 2.98
CA GLU A 19 -6.10 3.58 4.23
C GLU A 19 -4.63 3.14 4.11
N ILE A 20 -4.37 1.98 3.52
CA ILE A 20 -3.01 1.48 3.30
C ILE A 20 -2.23 2.44 2.40
N ARG A 21 -2.82 2.86 1.27
CA ARG A 21 -2.21 3.83 0.36
C ARG A 21 -1.84 5.12 1.09
N ASP A 22 -2.75 5.68 1.88
CA ASP A 22 -2.54 6.95 2.57
C ASP A 22 -1.41 6.86 3.62
N VAL A 23 -1.36 5.76 4.38
CA VAL A 23 -0.28 5.53 5.36
C VAL A 23 1.06 5.37 4.65
N VAL A 24 1.12 4.57 3.58
CA VAL A 24 2.33 4.38 2.79
C VAL A 24 2.81 5.69 2.16
N ALA A 25 1.91 6.48 1.59
CA ALA A 25 2.25 7.76 0.97
C ALA A 25 2.83 8.76 2.00
N ARG A 26 2.25 8.84 3.20
CA ARG A 26 2.77 9.70 4.28
C ARG A 26 4.17 9.26 4.74
N GLU A 27 4.38 7.96 4.93
CA GLU A 27 5.67 7.43 5.36
C GLU A 27 6.75 7.66 4.29
N LEU A 28 6.45 7.36 3.02
CA LEU A 28 7.37 7.63 1.91
C LEU A 28 7.74 9.11 1.84
N HIS A 29 6.76 10.01 1.96
CA HIS A 29 7.01 11.44 1.99
C HIS A 29 7.95 11.85 3.14
N ALA A 30 7.71 11.33 4.34
CA ALA A 30 8.54 11.63 5.51
C ALA A 30 9.98 11.10 5.34
N GLN A 31 10.15 9.86 4.89
CA GLN A 31 11.47 9.25 4.71
C GLN A 31 12.29 9.94 3.62
N LEU A 32 11.67 10.30 2.50
CA LEU A 32 12.33 11.03 1.42
C LEU A 32 12.79 12.42 1.88
N ALA A 33 11.94 13.12 2.64
CA ALA A 33 12.29 14.43 3.20
C ALA A 33 13.48 14.33 4.17
N LEU A 34 13.50 13.32 5.05
CA LEU A 34 14.61 13.09 5.99
C LEU A 34 15.94 12.78 5.29
N ARG A 35 15.89 12.12 4.13
CA ARG A 35 17.08 11.71 3.38
C ARG A 35 17.50 12.71 2.31
N ALA A 36 16.74 13.80 2.14
CA ALA A 36 16.87 14.71 1.00
C ALA A 36 16.85 13.98 -0.35
N GLU A 37 16.08 12.90 -0.44
CA GLU A 37 15.94 12.04 -1.62
C GLU A 37 14.65 12.36 -2.39
N ARG A 38 14.60 11.96 -3.66
CA ARG A 38 13.41 12.05 -4.52
C ARG A 38 13.21 10.72 -5.23
N ILE A 39 11.95 10.37 -5.48
CA ILE A 39 11.58 9.26 -6.36
C ILE A 39 11.36 9.85 -7.74
N GLU A 40 12.13 9.42 -8.72
CA GLU A 40 11.92 9.77 -10.12
C GLU A 40 10.92 8.81 -10.76
N LEU A 41 10.33 9.20 -11.89
CA LEU A 41 9.34 8.36 -12.58
C LEU A 41 9.91 6.97 -12.96
N ALA A 42 11.20 6.90 -13.24
CA ALA A 42 11.89 5.65 -13.56
C ALA A 42 11.97 4.68 -12.37
N ASP A 43 11.89 5.18 -11.14
CA ASP A 43 11.99 4.38 -9.91
C ASP A 43 10.63 3.80 -9.49
N VAL A 44 9.53 4.32 -10.05
CA VAL A 44 8.15 3.95 -9.68
C VAL A 44 7.90 2.44 -9.76
N PRO A 45 8.34 1.70 -10.80
CA PRO A 45 8.12 0.25 -10.85
C PRO A 45 8.76 -0.51 -9.69
N GLU A 46 10.00 -0.18 -9.33
CA GLU A 46 10.73 -0.85 -8.24
C GLU A 46 10.14 -0.48 -6.89
N VAL A 47 9.85 0.81 -6.65
CA VAL A 47 9.21 1.27 -5.41
C VAL A 47 7.85 0.58 -5.23
N ALA A 48 7.04 0.52 -6.28
CA ALA A 48 5.74 -0.15 -6.25
C ALA A 48 5.89 -1.64 -5.87
N TYR A 49 6.84 -2.33 -6.49
CA TYR A 49 7.12 -3.73 -6.20
C TYR A 49 7.51 -3.96 -4.72
N GLN A 50 8.45 -3.17 -4.20
CA GLN A 50 8.91 -3.29 -2.81
C GLN A 50 7.79 -2.98 -1.80
N VAL A 51 6.96 -1.97 -2.08
CA VAL A 51 5.78 -1.66 -1.28
C VAL A 51 4.80 -2.84 -1.27
N THR A 52 4.51 -3.42 -2.44
CA THR A 52 3.62 -4.59 -2.54
C THR A 52 4.12 -5.76 -1.71
N LEU A 53 5.41 -6.11 -1.80
CA LEU A 53 5.99 -7.19 -1.01
C LEU A 53 5.85 -6.93 0.50
N ARG A 54 6.19 -5.72 0.96
CA ARG A 54 6.14 -5.39 2.38
C ARG A 54 4.72 -5.36 2.93
N VAL A 55 3.76 -4.88 2.14
CA VAL A 55 2.33 -4.90 2.51
C VAL A 55 1.85 -6.35 2.62
N ASP A 56 2.11 -7.19 1.63
CA ASP A 56 1.73 -8.61 1.65
C ASP A 56 2.33 -9.35 2.86
N GLU A 57 3.63 -9.17 3.14
CA GLU A 57 4.29 -9.70 4.34
C GLU A 57 3.61 -9.25 5.65
N THR A 58 3.27 -7.96 5.74
CA THR A 58 2.67 -7.37 6.94
C THR A 58 1.25 -7.90 7.14
N VAL A 59 0.48 -8.03 6.07
CA VAL A 59 -0.88 -8.58 6.10
C VAL A 59 -0.85 -10.06 6.48
N ARG A 60 0.02 -10.87 5.87
CA ARG A 60 0.19 -12.29 6.22
C ARG A 60 0.59 -12.49 7.68
N ARG A 61 1.50 -11.67 8.19
CA ARG A 61 1.92 -11.71 9.60
C ARG A 61 0.77 -11.39 10.56
N ARG A 62 -0.12 -10.46 10.20
CA ARG A 62 -1.32 -10.14 11.00
C ARG A 62 -2.41 -11.20 10.90
N GLY A 63 -2.61 -11.80 9.72
CA GLY A 63 -3.58 -12.88 9.50
C GLY A 63 -3.22 -14.18 10.23
N SER A 64 -1.93 -14.41 10.50
CA SER A 64 -1.43 -15.60 11.21
C SER A 64 -1.65 -15.57 12.74
N GLY A 65 -2.13 -14.45 13.30
CA GLY A 65 -2.37 -14.29 14.75
C GLY A 65 -3.81 -14.56 15.20
N GLY A 66 -4.70 -14.97 14.29
CA GLY A 66 -6.14 -15.12 14.54
C GLY A 66 -6.63 -16.57 14.44
N HIS A 67 -6.10 -17.48 15.27
CA HIS A 67 -6.80 -18.72 15.61
C HIS A 67 -6.82 -18.83 17.14
N PRO A 68 -7.97 -18.64 17.80
CA PRO A 68 -8.08 -18.99 19.21
C PRO A 68 -8.01 -20.52 19.33
N PRO A 69 -7.22 -21.09 20.25
CA PRO A 69 -7.34 -22.51 20.56
C PRO A 69 -8.72 -22.75 21.17
N GLU A 70 -9.38 -23.82 20.70
CA GLU A 70 -10.63 -24.35 21.28
C GLU A 70 -10.46 -24.78 22.75
#